data_AF-A0A9E6XYK2-F1
#
_entry.id   AF-A0A9E6XYK2-F1
#
_cell.length_a   1.000
_cell.length_b   1.000
_cell.length_c   1.000
_cell.angle_alpha   90.00
_cell.angle_beta   90.00
_cell.angle_gamma   90.00
#
_symmetry.space_group_name_H-M   'P 1'
#
loop_
_entity.id
_entity.type
_entity.pdbx_description
1 polymer ?
#
loop_
_entity_poly.entity_id
_entity_poly.type
_entity_poly.pdbx_seq_one_letter_code
_entity_poly.pdbx_strand_id
1 'polypeptide(L)'
;MMRRLLLPALILFAAALLPASAGAAQYAQPVDYPGLQHLTYKFGPIDIAPGQNTIEIHPNDLKPKVPGYITAFRPNLTYLNGKVPGVDVIHLHHGVWLVDGLPTWAAGEEKTNVFLPQGYGYWYDLDQKWLLNYMIHNLTPNPDKVYLTYEIDFLPATEATAQGMKTVRTQWMDAAGVKAYPIFDALRRLGHKGQYTFPDMAKGAERKKIGFAHEWNVPNDGTLVATAGHLHPGGLHTDLYLTRNGQRVRLFRSEAHYFEPAGAVSWDVAMTNTPPDWKVQLHKGDVISVTGTYDVSKASWYESMAIMPVAYSEGDTTGIDPFSGQLDTKGVLNHGHLAENDNHGGGQSGLPDARTLMGVRGGGGRVDIKDFIYAQGDLNMTGRAGRPPVVRQGRRLTFVNQDSDATIYHTITACKQPCSGETGIAYPLADGRVDFDSGELGFGPAVMTAAANRKSWKTPSNLKPGTYTYFCRVHPFMRGSFKVVAR
;
A
#
# COMPACT_ATOMS: atom_id res chain seq x y z
N MET A 1 -43.10 -71.73 -32.19
CA MET A 1 -42.52 -70.90 -31.11
C MET A 1 -41.53 -69.91 -31.72
N MET A 2 -41.92 -68.66 -31.95
CA MET A 2 -41.00 -67.56 -32.26
C MET A 2 -41.55 -66.29 -31.58
N ARG A 3 -40.91 -65.88 -30.47
CA ARG A 3 -41.20 -64.62 -29.77
C ARG A 3 -40.23 -63.56 -30.27
N ARG A 4 -40.76 -62.51 -30.89
CA ARG A 4 -40.03 -61.27 -31.21
C ARG A 4 -39.78 -60.50 -29.92
N LEU A 5 -38.53 -60.17 -29.63
CA LEU A 5 -38.09 -59.28 -28.56
C LEU A 5 -38.13 -57.83 -29.07
N LEU A 6 -38.85 -56.98 -28.35
CA LEU A 6 -38.84 -55.52 -28.47
C LEU A 6 -37.68 -54.97 -27.64
N LEU A 7 -36.80 -54.17 -28.23
CA LEU A 7 -35.85 -53.31 -27.51
C LEU A 7 -36.50 -51.94 -27.21
N PRO A 8 -36.36 -51.38 -26.00
CA PRO A 8 -36.71 -49.99 -25.75
C PRO A 8 -35.51 -49.08 -26.08
N ALA A 9 -35.80 -47.98 -26.79
CA ALA A 9 -34.83 -46.91 -27.04
C ALA A 9 -34.65 -46.06 -25.78
N LEU A 10 -33.43 -46.00 -25.25
CA LEU A 10 -33.04 -45.06 -24.21
C LEU A 10 -32.73 -43.69 -24.85
N ILE A 11 -33.52 -42.67 -24.53
CA ILE A 11 -33.23 -41.28 -24.88
C ILE A 11 -32.37 -40.69 -23.75
N LEU A 12 -31.08 -40.43 -24.03
CA LEU A 12 -30.21 -39.67 -23.14
C LEU A 12 -30.51 -38.16 -23.30
N PHE A 13 -31.03 -37.54 -22.24
CA PHE A 13 -31.01 -36.08 -22.10
C PHE A 13 -29.62 -35.64 -21.62
N ALA A 14 -28.81 -35.08 -22.53
CA ALA A 14 -27.59 -34.37 -22.16
C ALA A 14 -27.98 -32.94 -21.75
N ALA A 15 -28.00 -32.67 -20.43
CA ALA A 15 -28.09 -31.31 -19.92
C ALA A 15 -26.74 -30.61 -20.16
N ALA A 16 -26.69 -29.72 -21.15
CA ALA A 16 -25.57 -28.82 -21.35
C ALA A 16 -25.53 -27.80 -20.21
N LEU A 17 -24.66 -28.04 -19.22
CA LEU A 17 -24.22 -27.01 -18.28
C LEU A 17 -23.36 -26.01 -19.06
N LEU A 18 -23.98 -24.92 -19.51
CA LEU A 18 -23.23 -23.75 -19.98
C LEU A 18 -22.45 -23.19 -18.78
N PRO A 19 -21.13 -22.95 -18.90
CA PRO A 19 -20.41 -22.25 -17.86
C PRO A 19 -21.05 -20.87 -17.70
N ALA A 20 -21.37 -20.51 -16.46
CA ALA A 20 -21.76 -19.14 -16.13
C ALA A 20 -20.65 -18.24 -16.66
N SER A 21 -20.97 -17.39 -17.63
CA SER A 21 -20.08 -16.32 -18.08
C SER A 21 -19.73 -15.49 -16.86
N ALA A 22 -18.49 -15.63 -16.37
CA ALA A 22 -17.94 -14.70 -15.40
C ALA A 22 -18.09 -13.31 -16.02
N GLY A 23 -18.95 -12.47 -15.44
CA GLY A 23 -19.11 -11.10 -15.91
C GLY A 23 -17.73 -10.43 -15.90
N ALA A 24 -17.34 -9.81 -17.01
CA ALA A 24 -16.09 -9.08 -17.07
C ALA A 24 -16.03 -8.07 -15.92
N ALA A 25 -14.89 -7.98 -15.23
CA ALA A 25 -14.73 -7.03 -14.15
C ALA A 25 -14.98 -5.60 -14.68
N GLN A 26 -15.79 -4.84 -13.96
CA GLN A 26 -16.08 -3.45 -14.29
C GLN A 26 -15.00 -2.56 -13.67
N TYR A 27 -14.31 -1.81 -14.53
CA TYR A 27 -13.27 -0.88 -14.12
C TYR A 27 -13.81 0.55 -14.06
N ALA A 28 -13.31 1.34 -13.12
CA ALA A 28 -13.52 2.78 -13.09
C ALA A 28 -12.97 3.40 -14.40
N GLN A 29 -13.71 4.33 -14.98
CA GLN A 29 -13.32 5.00 -16.23
C GLN A 29 -13.33 6.51 -16.03
N PRO A 30 -12.43 7.25 -16.70
CA PRO A 30 -12.60 8.68 -16.82
C PRO A 30 -13.86 9.04 -17.59
N VAL A 31 -14.30 10.27 -17.39
CA VAL A 31 -15.38 10.89 -18.16
C VAL A 31 -14.82 11.75 -19.28
N ASP A 32 -15.58 11.88 -20.36
CA ASP A 32 -15.20 12.69 -21.52
C ASP A 32 -15.99 14.00 -21.57
N TYR A 33 -15.38 15.01 -22.20
CA TYR A 33 -15.98 16.32 -22.42
C TYR A 33 -15.56 16.85 -23.80
N PRO A 34 -16.44 17.55 -24.53
CA PRO A 34 -16.01 18.33 -25.68
C PRO A 34 -14.89 19.31 -25.27
N GLY A 35 -13.74 19.22 -25.95
CA GLY A 35 -12.55 20.05 -25.68
C GLY A 35 -11.62 19.52 -24.59
N LEU A 36 -11.85 18.31 -24.06
CA LEU A 36 -10.96 17.67 -23.08
C LEU A 36 -9.57 17.42 -23.68
N GLN A 37 -8.54 17.72 -22.91
CA GLN A 37 -7.13 17.49 -23.25
C GLN A 37 -6.57 16.35 -22.40
N HIS A 38 -5.79 15.47 -23.02
CA HIS A 38 -5.00 14.46 -22.32
C HIS A 38 -3.55 14.91 -22.26
N LEU A 39 -3.09 15.31 -21.07
CA LEU A 39 -1.77 15.89 -20.85
C LEU A 39 -0.87 14.89 -20.10
N THR A 40 0.33 14.66 -20.60
CA THR A 40 1.32 13.78 -19.96
C THR A 40 2.51 14.60 -19.47
N TYR A 41 2.91 14.37 -18.22
CA TYR A 41 4.06 15.01 -17.60
C TYR A 41 5.10 13.99 -17.14
N LYS A 42 6.37 14.42 -17.11
CA LYS A 42 7.51 13.63 -16.63
C LYS A 42 8.36 14.47 -15.70
N PHE A 43 8.30 14.20 -14.40
CA PHE A 43 9.13 14.82 -13.37
C PHE A 43 10.43 14.04 -13.24
N GLY A 44 11.57 14.73 -13.33
CA GLY A 44 12.91 14.14 -13.29
C GLY A 44 13.79 14.54 -14.48
N PRO A 45 14.85 13.76 -14.79
CA PRO A 45 15.16 12.46 -14.20
C PRO A 45 15.54 12.58 -12.73
N ILE A 46 15.08 11.63 -11.92
CA ILE A 46 15.38 11.52 -10.49
C ILE A 46 16.52 10.51 -10.35
N ASP A 47 17.58 10.90 -9.65
CA ASP A 47 18.64 9.99 -9.23
C ASP A 47 18.16 9.13 -8.06
N ILE A 48 18.25 7.81 -8.20
CA ILE A 48 17.87 6.85 -7.17
C ILE A 48 19.13 6.26 -6.56
N ALA A 49 19.35 6.53 -5.28
CA ALA A 49 20.48 5.99 -4.53
C ALA A 49 20.29 4.48 -4.24
N PRO A 50 21.38 3.72 -4.00
CA PRO A 50 21.30 2.37 -3.48
C PRO A 50 20.46 2.30 -2.21
N GLY A 51 19.50 1.38 -2.12
CA GLY A 51 18.70 1.18 -0.91
C GLY A 51 17.84 2.38 -0.49
N GLN A 52 17.53 3.31 -1.42
CA GLN A 52 16.78 4.52 -1.11
C GLN A 52 15.40 4.20 -0.53
N ASN A 53 15.10 4.84 0.60
CA ASN A 53 13.83 4.73 1.32
C ASN A 53 13.46 6.08 1.96
N THR A 54 13.74 7.18 1.26
CA THR A 54 13.58 8.55 1.76
C THR A 54 12.33 9.23 1.21
N ILE A 55 11.81 10.18 1.98
CA ILE A 55 10.72 11.07 1.57
C ILE A 55 11.33 12.37 1.05
N GLU A 56 11.01 12.73 -0.18
CA GLU A 56 11.51 13.93 -0.85
C GLU A 56 10.35 14.87 -1.19
N ILE A 57 10.57 16.18 -1.10
CA ILE A 57 9.57 17.20 -1.46
C ILE A 57 10.21 18.24 -2.37
N HIS A 58 9.64 18.41 -3.56
CA HIS A 58 10.14 19.36 -4.56
C HIS A 58 9.02 20.21 -5.17
N PRO A 59 9.31 21.46 -5.56
CA PRO A 59 8.41 22.24 -6.43
C PRO A 59 8.13 21.51 -7.74
N ASN A 60 6.91 21.67 -8.25
CA ASN A 60 6.47 21.02 -9.47
C ASN A 60 5.73 21.99 -10.41
N ASP A 61 6.40 22.46 -11.47
CA ASP A 61 5.83 23.36 -12.48
C ASP A 61 5.27 22.62 -13.71
N LEU A 62 5.18 21.29 -13.65
CA LEU A 62 4.63 20.43 -14.69
C LEU A 62 3.10 20.37 -14.56
N LYS A 63 2.47 21.49 -14.93
CA LYS A 63 1.03 21.76 -14.81
C LYS A 63 0.44 22.36 -16.11
N PRO A 64 -0.90 22.34 -16.30
CA PRO A 64 -1.55 22.93 -17.47
C PRO A 64 -1.20 24.41 -17.65
N LYS A 65 -1.21 24.89 -18.90
CA LYS A 65 -0.73 26.25 -19.25
C LYS A 65 -1.83 27.33 -19.25
N VAL A 66 -3.07 26.93 -19.03
CA VAL A 66 -4.24 27.83 -18.90
C VAL A 66 -5.10 27.37 -17.72
N PRO A 67 -5.96 28.22 -17.15
CA PRO A 67 -6.94 27.82 -16.14
C PRO A 67 -7.97 26.81 -16.68
N GLY A 68 -8.51 25.97 -15.81
CA GLY A 68 -9.49 24.96 -16.18
C GLY A 68 -9.75 23.93 -15.10
N TYR A 69 -10.32 22.79 -15.47
CA TYR A 69 -10.66 21.70 -14.56
C TYR A 69 -9.84 20.45 -14.84
N ILE A 70 -9.28 19.87 -13.78
CA ILE A 70 -8.67 18.54 -13.80
C ILE A 70 -9.74 17.51 -13.39
N THR A 71 -9.98 16.54 -14.25
CA THR A 71 -11.08 15.56 -14.09
C THR A 71 -10.58 14.13 -13.87
N ALA A 72 -9.34 13.84 -14.27
CA ALA A 72 -8.63 12.62 -13.95
C ALA A 72 -7.15 12.86 -13.67
N PHE A 73 -6.55 11.98 -12.87
CA PHE A 73 -5.13 12.01 -12.52
C PHE A 73 -4.59 10.57 -12.43
N ARG A 74 -3.54 10.25 -13.20
CA ARG A 74 -2.96 8.89 -13.28
C ARG A 74 -1.45 8.90 -13.09
N PRO A 75 -0.94 8.67 -11.86
CA PRO A 75 0.50 8.61 -11.59
C PRO A 75 1.15 7.30 -12.05
N ASN A 76 2.43 7.36 -12.43
CA ASN A 76 3.26 6.17 -12.66
C ASN A 76 4.75 6.47 -12.47
N LEU A 77 5.59 5.45 -12.62
CA LEU A 77 7.05 5.50 -12.53
C LEU A 77 7.66 4.75 -13.73
N THR A 78 8.64 5.34 -14.40
CA THR A 78 9.33 4.70 -15.52
C THR A 78 10.83 4.89 -15.44
N TYR A 79 11.61 3.90 -15.86
CA TYR A 79 13.02 4.11 -16.23
C TYR A 79 13.15 5.11 -17.37
N LEU A 80 14.39 5.57 -17.64
CA LEU A 80 14.66 6.50 -18.75
C LEU A 80 14.27 5.95 -20.12
N ASN A 81 14.24 4.63 -20.29
CA ASN A 81 13.81 3.97 -21.52
C ASN A 81 12.27 3.82 -21.63
N GLY A 82 11.50 4.32 -20.67
CA GLY A 82 10.04 4.25 -20.64
C GLY A 82 9.45 2.95 -20.07
N LYS A 83 10.27 1.95 -19.73
CA LYS A 83 9.79 0.73 -19.07
C LYS A 83 9.42 1.03 -17.61
N VAL A 84 8.32 0.47 -17.14
CA VAL A 84 7.96 0.48 -15.70
C VAL A 84 8.85 -0.52 -14.95
N PRO A 85 9.55 -0.11 -13.87
CA PRO A 85 10.29 -1.03 -13.02
C PRO A 85 9.38 -2.08 -12.38
N GLY A 86 9.91 -3.29 -12.14
CA GLY A 86 9.23 -4.27 -11.29
C GLY A 86 9.11 -3.77 -9.86
N VAL A 87 7.97 -4.02 -9.20
CA VAL A 87 7.72 -3.52 -7.84
C VAL A 87 8.69 -4.12 -6.82
N ASP A 88 9.20 -5.33 -7.06
CA ASP A 88 10.24 -5.96 -6.25
C ASP A 88 11.65 -5.36 -6.45
N VAL A 89 11.80 -4.34 -7.30
CA VAL A 89 13.09 -3.69 -7.63
C VAL A 89 13.09 -2.22 -7.24
N ILE A 90 12.31 -1.39 -7.94
CA ILE A 90 12.14 0.04 -7.66
C ILE A 90 10.67 0.37 -7.83
N HIS A 91 10.04 1.03 -6.86
CA HIS A 91 8.64 1.43 -6.98
C HIS A 91 8.36 2.77 -6.31
N LEU A 92 7.26 3.39 -6.73
CA LEU A 92 6.67 4.51 -6.03
C LEU A 92 5.94 3.96 -4.81
N HIS A 93 6.53 4.10 -3.62
CA HIS A 93 5.87 3.74 -2.37
C HIS A 93 4.70 4.70 -2.11
N HIS A 94 4.95 6.01 -2.21
CA HIS A 94 3.89 7.02 -2.22
C HIS A 94 4.29 8.20 -3.09
N GLY A 95 3.33 8.78 -3.80
CA GLY A 95 3.40 10.09 -4.40
C GLY A 95 2.17 10.89 -4.01
N VAL A 96 2.37 12.10 -3.49
CA VAL A 96 1.31 13.04 -3.09
C VAL A 96 1.57 14.39 -3.74
N TRP A 97 0.60 14.86 -4.51
CA TRP A 97 0.61 16.20 -5.10
C TRP A 97 -0.10 17.15 -4.16
N LEU A 98 0.68 18.07 -3.59
CA LEU A 98 0.20 19.12 -2.73
C LEU A 98 -0.12 20.34 -3.59
N VAL A 99 -1.36 20.83 -3.56
CA VAL A 99 -1.78 22.08 -4.21
C VAL A 99 -2.06 23.10 -3.11
N ASP A 100 -1.31 24.21 -3.14
CA ASP A 100 -1.35 25.26 -2.11
C ASP A 100 -1.19 24.73 -0.67
N GLY A 101 -0.34 23.71 -0.52
CA GLY A 101 -0.04 23.08 0.76
C GLY A 101 -1.05 22.02 1.22
N LEU A 102 -2.08 21.73 0.43
CA LEU A 102 -3.08 20.70 0.72
C LEU A 102 -2.86 19.46 -0.15
N PRO A 103 -2.92 18.23 0.41
CA PRO A 103 -2.86 17.01 -0.38
C PRO A 103 -4.11 16.86 -1.25
N THR A 104 -3.90 16.80 -2.57
CA THR A 104 -4.98 16.81 -3.56
C THR A 104 -5.11 15.47 -4.27
N TRP A 105 -4.00 14.94 -4.81
CA TRP A 105 -3.96 13.64 -5.47
C TRP A 105 -2.85 12.79 -4.86
N ALA A 106 -3.05 11.47 -4.87
CA ALA A 106 -2.05 10.53 -4.41
C ALA A 106 -2.12 9.20 -5.16
N ALA A 107 -0.99 8.50 -5.16
CA ALA A 107 -0.90 7.09 -5.53
C ALA A 107 0.20 6.43 -4.69
N GLY A 108 -0.01 5.18 -4.30
CA GLY A 108 1.05 4.30 -3.81
C GLY A 108 1.35 3.18 -4.79
N GLU A 109 1.88 2.08 -4.29
CA GLU A 109 2.16 0.88 -5.08
C GLU A 109 0.92 0.26 -5.70
N GLU A 110 -0.25 0.45 -5.10
CA GLU A 110 -1.53 0.01 -5.63
C GLU A 110 -2.02 0.86 -6.82
N LYS A 111 -1.25 1.87 -7.25
CA LYS A 111 -1.48 2.71 -8.44
C LYS A 111 -2.92 3.20 -8.63
N THR A 112 -3.57 3.59 -7.53
CA THR A 112 -4.93 4.14 -7.56
C THR A 112 -5.00 5.38 -8.45
N ASN A 113 -5.75 5.29 -9.54
CA ASN A 113 -6.09 6.42 -10.40
C ASN A 113 -7.24 7.24 -9.81
N VAL A 114 -7.21 8.56 -10.00
CA VAL A 114 -8.29 9.46 -9.60
C VAL A 114 -9.18 9.74 -10.80
N PHE A 115 -10.46 9.36 -10.72
CA PHE A 115 -11.48 9.68 -11.73
C PHE A 115 -12.67 10.36 -11.05
N LEU A 116 -13.04 11.56 -11.50
CA LEU A 116 -14.22 12.26 -11.04
C LEU A 116 -15.45 11.94 -11.91
N PRO A 117 -16.66 11.92 -11.34
CA PRO A 117 -17.87 11.75 -12.13
C PRO A 117 -18.16 12.96 -13.02
N GLN A 118 -19.03 12.77 -14.02
CA GLN A 118 -19.43 13.82 -14.96
C GLN A 118 -19.92 15.07 -14.23
N GLY A 119 -19.45 16.24 -14.66
CA GLY A 119 -19.83 17.54 -14.11
C GLY A 119 -18.99 17.99 -12.90
N TYR A 120 -17.98 17.23 -12.50
CA TYR A 120 -17.09 17.58 -11.38
C TYR A 120 -15.63 17.65 -11.81
N GLY A 121 -14.90 18.61 -11.24
CA GLY A 121 -13.49 18.83 -11.55
C GLY A 121 -12.75 19.55 -10.43
N TYR A 122 -11.45 19.28 -10.29
CA TYR A 122 -10.57 20.12 -9.48
C TYR A 122 -10.28 21.39 -10.27
N TRP A 123 -10.68 22.55 -9.74
CA TRP A 123 -10.33 23.83 -10.36
C TRP A 123 -8.83 24.07 -10.26
N TYR A 124 -8.25 24.52 -11.38
CA TYR A 124 -6.85 24.87 -11.52
C TYR A 124 -6.71 26.28 -12.11
N ASP A 125 -5.80 27.05 -11.54
CA ASP A 125 -5.31 28.30 -12.09
C ASP A 125 -3.77 28.39 -12.01
N LEU A 126 -3.20 29.40 -12.66
CA LEU A 126 -1.76 29.53 -12.82
C LEU A 126 -1.03 29.93 -11.52
N ASP A 127 -1.74 30.50 -10.55
CA ASP A 127 -1.16 31.01 -9.30
C ASP A 127 -1.00 29.91 -8.24
N GLN A 128 -1.73 28.81 -8.38
CA GLN A 128 -1.61 27.63 -7.51
C GLN A 128 -0.19 27.08 -7.50
N LYS A 129 0.33 26.82 -6.29
CA LYS A 129 1.66 26.25 -6.05
C LYS A 129 1.55 24.75 -5.88
N TRP A 130 2.29 24.01 -6.69
CA TRP A 130 2.33 22.55 -6.62
C TRP A 130 3.65 22.10 -6.01
N LEU A 131 3.56 21.25 -4.99
CA LEU A 131 4.70 20.48 -4.49
C LEU A 131 4.43 18.99 -4.74
N LEU A 132 5.47 18.29 -5.15
CA LEU A 132 5.46 16.84 -5.26
C LEU A 132 6.20 16.26 -4.05
N ASN A 133 5.45 15.60 -3.17
CA ASN A 133 5.96 14.80 -2.06
C ASN A 133 5.99 13.35 -2.51
N TYR A 134 7.17 12.73 -2.59
CA TYR A 134 7.29 11.35 -3.04
C TYR A 134 8.27 10.53 -2.19
N MET A 135 8.03 9.22 -2.18
CA MET A 135 8.90 8.21 -1.62
C MET A 135 9.06 7.12 -2.67
N ILE A 136 10.26 7.00 -3.23
CA ILE A 136 10.61 5.95 -4.18
C ILE A 136 11.51 4.97 -3.44
N HIS A 137 11.07 3.72 -3.39
CA HIS A 137 11.85 2.64 -2.81
C HIS A 137 12.79 2.05 -3.84
N ASN A 138 14.05 1.87 -3.48
CA ASN A 138 15.00 1.04 -4.22
C ASN A 138 15.35 -0.17 -3.34
N LEU A 139 14.83 -1.33 -3.71
CA LEU A 139 15.00 -2.57 -2.94
C LEU A 139 16.41 -3.16 -3.11
N THR A 140 17.28 -2.53 -3.91
CA THR A 140 18.55 -3.11 -4.38
C THR A 140 19.77 -2.24 -4.02
N PRO A 141 20.99 -2.82 -4.06
CA PRO A 141 22.24 -2.05 -3.88
C PRO A 141 22.65 -1.24 -5.11
N ASN A 142 21.90 -1.31 -6.22
CA ASN A 142 22.28 -0.66 -7.46
C ASN A 142 21.59 0.71 -7.56
N PRO A 143 22.31 1.79 -7.87
CA PRO A 143 21.68 3.06 -8.20
C PRO A 143 20.98 2.98 -9.57
N ASP A 144 19.98 3.83 -9.78
CA ASP A 144 19.31 3.95 -11.07
C ASP A 144 18.78 5.38 -11.29
N LYS A 145 18.10 5.61 -12.42
CA LYS A 145 17.40 6.87 -12.73
C LYS A 145 16.00 6.59 -13.26
N VAL A 146 15.04 7.34 -12.75
CA VAL A 146 13.62 7.20 -13.10
C VAL A 146 12.98 8.55 -13.41
N TYR A 147 11.85 8.50 -14.10
CA TYR A 147 10.88 9.59 -14.16
C TYR A 147 9.66 9.21 -13.35
N LEU A 148 9.19 10.13 -12.51
CA LEU A 148 7.83 10.08 -12.02
C LEU A 148 6.94 10.68 -13.11
N THR A 149 6.02 9.91 -13.65
CA THR A 149 5.12 10.34 -14.73
C THR A 149 3.71 10.49 -14.21
N TYR A 150 2.92 11.35 -14.85
CA TYR A 150 1.49 11.40 -14.59
C TYR A 150 0.72 11.94 -15.78
N GLU A 151 -0.48 11.42 -15.96
CA GLU A 151 -1.45 11.89 -16.95
C GLU A 151 -2.57 12.66 -16.27
N ILE A 152 -3.01 13.73 -16.93
CA ILE A 152 -4.10 14.60 -16.49
C ILE A 152 -5.12 14.71 -17.63
N ASP A 153 -6.38 14.45 -17.32
CA ASP A 153 -7.49 14.83 -18.19
C ASP A 153 -7.95 16.24 -17.79
N PHE A 154 -7.72 17.21 -18.68
CA PHE A 154 -7.83 18.65 -18.42
C PHE A 154 -8.83 19.33 -19.36
N LEU A 155 -9.83 20.00 -18.80
CA LEU A 155 -10.83 20.78 -19.53
C LEU A 155 -10.51 22.28 -19.38
N PRO A 156 -10.05 22.98 -20.44
CA PRO A 156 -9.79 24.41 -20.37
C PRO A 156 -11.03 25.22 -19.98
N ALA A 157 -10.86 26.28 -19.19
CA ALA A 157 -11.97 27.13 -18.77
C ALA A 157 -12.67 27.88 -19.94
N THR A 158 -12.02 27.94 -21.10
CA THR A 158 -12.58 28.52 -22.33
C THR A 158 -13.63 27.63 -23.00
N GLU A 159 -13.67 26.34 -22.66
CA GLU A 159 -14.66 25.41 -23.21
C GLU A 159 -16.05 25.69 -22.65
N ALA A 160 -17.09 25.60 -23.49
CA ALA A 160 -18.47 25.85 -23.07
C ALA A 160 -18.90 24.93 -21.91
N THR A 161 -18.45 23.68 -21.95
CA THR A 161 -18.77 22.68 -20.91
C THR A 161 -18.19 23.04 -19.54
N ALA A 162 -17.08 23.80 -19.49
CA ALA A 162 -16.44 24.22 -18.25
C ALA A 162 -17.33 25.15 -17.40
N GLN A 163 -18.28 25.88 -18.04
CA GLN A 163 -19.19 26.80 -17.34
C GLN A 163 -20.18 26.10 -16.40
N GLY A 164 -20.46 24.81 -16.64
CA GLY A 164 -21.39 24.00 -15.83
C GLY A 164 -20.71 23.07 -14.83
N MET A 165 -19.37 23.10 -14.75
CA MET A 165 -18.62 22.22 -13.87
C MET A 165 -18.74 22.66 -12.40
N LYS A 166 -18.87 21.69 -11.50
CA LYS A 166 -18.81 21.89 -10.05
C LYS A 166 -17.40 21.62 -9.57
N THR A 167 -16.84 22.59 -8.84
CA THR A 167 -15.53 22.45 -8.23
C THR A 167 -15.57 21.41 -7.10
N VAL A 168 -14.55 20.56 -7.06
CA VAL A 168 -14.26 19.70 -5.90
C VAL A 168 -12.93 20.10 -5.26
N ARG A 169 -12.83 19.85 -3.96
CA ARG A 169 -11.58 19.81 -3.21
C ARG A 169 -11.39 18.44 -2.59
N THR A 170 -10.14 18.07 -2.32
CA THR A 170 -9.84 16.84 -1.59
C THR A 170 -9.96 17.10 -0.10
N GLN A 171 -10.84 16.37 0.56
CA GLN A 171 -10.77 16.15 1.99
C GLN A 171 -9.91 14.91 2.24
N TRP A 172 -8.73 15.11 2.85
CA TRP A 172 -7.83 14.03 3.18
C TRP A 172 -8.26 13.36 4.49
N MET A 173 -8.69 12.10 4.40
CA MET A 173 -9.01 11.28 5.57
C MET A 173 -7.89 10.27 5.79
N ASP A 174 -7.40 10.15 7.02
CA ASP A 174 -6.29 9.27 7.36
C ASP A 174 -6.43 8.76 8.80
N ALA A 175 -6.53 7.44 8.98
CA ALA A 175 -6.73 6.85 10.29
C ALA A 175 -5.57 7.15 11.28
N ALA A 176 -4.34 7.30 10.79
CA ALA A 176 -3.14 7.64 11.56
C ALA A 176 -2.83 9.15 11.58
N GLY A 177 -3.62 9.93 10.84
CA GLY A 177 -3.66 11.40 10.77
C GLY A 177 -2.71 12.03 9.76
N VAL A 178 -2.88 13.32 9.45
CA VAL A 178 -2.00 14.03 8.51
C VAL A 178 -0.58 14.15 9.08
N LYS A 179 0.32 13.28 8.61
CA LYS A 179 1.76 13.29 8.85
C LYS A 179 2.45 12.95 7.53
N ALA A 180 3.71 13.31 7.36
CA ALA A 180 4.45 12.89 6.17
C ALA A 180 4.66 11.36 6.10
N TYR A 181 4.56 10.66 7.24
CA TYR A 181 4.63 9.20 7.31
C TYR A 181 3.60 8.64 8.32
N PRO A 182 2.32 8.55 7.93
CA PRO A 182 1.20 8.24 8.83
C PRO A 182 0.94 6.73 8.94
N ILE A 183 1.80 6.03 9.68
CA ILE A 183 1.78 4.57 9.73
C ILE A 183 1.29 3.99 11.07
N PHE A 184 0.81 2.75 11.05
CA PHE A 184 0.54 1.90 12.21
C PHE A 184 0.95 0.45 11.93
N ASP A 185 0.96 -0.42 12.96
CA ASP A 185 1.29 -1.83 12.79
C ASP A 185 0.03 -2.71 12.97
N ALA A 186 -0.27 -3.52 11.96
CA ALA A 186 -1.31 -4.55 12.02
C ALA A 186 -0.68 -5.91 12.35
N LEU A 187 -0.55 -6.20 13.65
CA LEU A 187 0.16 -7.40 14.13
C LEU A 187 -0.80 -8.59 14.31
N ARG A 188 -0.33 -9.81 14.00
CA ARG A 188 -1.11 -11.06 14.21
C ARG A 188 -1.68 -11.18 15.61
N ARG A 189 -0.86 -10.86 16.62
CA ARG A 189 -1.25 -10.89 18.04
C ARG A 189 -2.34 -9.87 18.43
N LEU A 190 -2.55 -8.84 17.62
CA LEU A 190 -3.58 -7.82 17.85
C LEU A 190 -4.89 -8.15 17.13
N GLY A 191 -4.84 -9.07 16.17
CA GLY A 191 -6.00 -9.47 15.38
C GLY A 191 -7.01 -10.35 16.12
N HIS A 192 -8.19 -10.43 15.53
CA HIS A 192 -9.29 -11.29 15.93
C HIS A 192 -9.85 -11.98 14.68
N LYS A 193 -9.97 -13.31 14.71
CA LYS A 193 -10.37 -14.12 13.54
C LYS A 193 -9.56 -13.82 12.27
N GLY A 194 -8.26 -13.54 12.45
CA GLY A 194 -7.36 -13.25 11.34
C GLY A 194 -7.44 -11.82 10.80
N GLN A 195 -8.23 -10.92 11.40
CA GLN A 195 -8.34 -9.53 10.95
C GLN A 195 -7.96 -8.54 12.05
N TYR A 196 -7.43 -7.39 11.65
CA TYR A 196 -7.17 -6.25 12.52
C TYR A 196 -7.72 -4.96 11.88
N THR A 197 -8.62 -4.27 12.57
CA THR A 197 -9.20 -3.00 12.11
C THR A 197 -8.67 -1.85 12.95
N PHE A 198 -8.03 -0.89 12.31
CA PHE A 198 -7.53 0.34 12.92
C PHE A 198 -8.45 1.52 12.56
N PRO A 199 -8.79 2.41 13.50
CA PRO A 199 -8.35 2.45 14.91
C PRO A 199 -9.17 1.57 15.88
N ASP A 200 -10.26 0.93 15.45
CA ASP A 200 -11.24 0.24 16.33
C ASP A 200 -10.63 -0.78 17.29
N MET A 201 -9.62 -1.54 16.85
CA MET A 201 -8.95 -2.58 17.63
C MET A 201 -7.64 -2.10 18.26
N ALA A 202 -7.25 -0.83 18.06
CA ALA A 202 -5.96 -0.30 18.46
C ALA A 202 -5.80 -0.31 19.99
N LYS A 203 -4.70 -0.89 20.47
CA LYS A 203 -4.34 -0.98 21.89
C LYS A 203 -2.88 -0.57 22.11
N GLY A 204 -2.55 -0.16 23.32
CA GLY A 204 -1.16 0.12 23.72
C GLY A 204 -0.49 1.20 22.84
N ALA A 205 0.61 0.84 22.18
CA ALA A 205 1.37 1.75 21.31
C ALA A 205 0.55 2.18 20.08
N GLU A 206 -0.21 1.26 19.47
CA GLU A 206 -1.00 1.56 18.26
C GLU A 206 -2.11 2.57 18.54
N ARG A 207 -2.73 2.53 19.73
CA ARG A 207 -3.75 3.52 20.11
C ARG A 207 -3.20 4.95 20.13
N LYS A 208 -1.89 5.13 20.36
CA LYS A 208 -1.25 6.46 20.34
C LYS A 208 -0.97 6.96 18.92
N LYS A 209 -1.11 6.10 17.91
CA LYS A 209 -0.91 6.44 16.51
C LYS A 209 -2.19 6.96 15.84
N ILE A 210 -3.36 6.82 16.48
CA ILE A 210 -4.63 7.38 15.99
C ILE A 210 -4.46 8.88 15.83
N GLY A 211 -4.64 9.38 14.61
CA GLY A 211 -4.38 10.78 14.30
C GLY A 211 -5.66 11.57 14.08
N PHE A 212 -5.60 12.89 14.27
CA PHE A 212 -6.79 13.74 14.25
C PHE A 212 -7.60 13.65 12.93
N ALA A 213 -6.95 13.39 11.79
CA ALA A 213 -7.62 13.28 10.49
C ALA A 213 -8.34 11.94 10.24
N HIS A 214 -8.39 11.07 11.26
CA HIS A 214 -9.26 9.89 11.22
C HIS A 214 -10.75 10.30 11.27
N GLU A 215 -11.03 11.52 11.75
CA GLU A 215 -12.35 12.14 11.80
C GLU A 215 -12.32 13.54 11.19
N TRP A 216 -13.43 13.93 10.57
CA TRP A 216 -13.63 15.26 10.00
C TRP A 216 -15.03 15.78 10.36
N ASN A 217 -15.08 16.92 11.03
CA ASN A 217 -16.32 17.67 11.24
C ASN A 217 -16.62 18.51 10.00
N VAL A 218 -17.72 18.21 9.33
CA VAL A 218 -18.13 18.87 8.09
C VAL A 218 -18.49 20.33 8.38
N PRO A 219 -17.79 21.31 7.78
CA PRO A 219 -17.96 22.72 8.14
C PRO A 219 -19.17 23.38 7.46
N ASN A 220 -19.56 22.87 6.28
CA ASN A 220 -20.58 23.43 5.40
C ASN A 220 -21.36 22.29 4.74
N ASP A 221 -22.59 22.57 4.32
CA ASP A 221 -23.35 21.63 3.48
C ASP A 221 -22.63 21.42 2.14
N GLY A 222 -22.76 20.22 1.58
CA GLY A 222 -22.13 19.88 0.31
C GLY A 222 -22.35 18.43 -0.09
N THR A 223 -21.61 17.96 -1.10
CA THR A 223 -21.72 16.59 -1.61
C THR A 223 -20.35 15.93 -1.74
N LEU A 224 -20.19 14.70 -1.24
CA LEU A 224 -19.04 13.85 -1.58
C LEU A 224 -19.33 13.14 -2.90
N VAL A 225 -18.36 13.10 -3.81
CA VAL A 225 -18.60 12.63 -5.20
C VAL A 225 -17.64 11.56 -5.69
N ALA A 226 -16.50 11.38 -5.02
CA ALA A 226 -15.59 10.30 -5.32
C ALA A 226 -14.69 10.00 -4.11
N THR A 227 -14.33 8.73 -3.94
CA THR A 227 -13.23 8.34 -3.06
C THR A 227 -12.70 6.95 -3.41
N ALA A 228 -11.50 6.65 -2.95
CA ALA A 228 -10.88 5.34 -2.98
C ALA A 228 -9.96 5.21 -1.75
N GLY A 229 -9.75 3.98 -1.31
CA GLY A 229 -8.82 3.67 -0.24
C GLY A 229 -7.38 3.57 -0.73
N HIS A 230 -6.44 3.79 0.17
CA HIS A 230 -5.03 3.45 0.01
C HIS A 230 -4.58 2.63 1.23
N LEU A 231 -3.92 1.50 0.96
CA LEU A 231 -3.49 0.48 1.91
C LEU A 231 -2.15 -0.13 1.45
N HIS A 232 -1.36 -0.59 2.40
CA HIS A 232 -0.20 -1.47 2.17
C HIS A 232 -0.60 -2.96 2.13
N PRO A 233 0.30 -3.91 1.78
CA PRO A 233 0.03 -5.33 1.76
C PRO A 233 -0.54 -5.82 3.07
N GLY A 234 -1.42 -6.80 2.97
CA GLY A 234 -2.29 -7.21 4.06
C GLY A 234 -3.59 -6.44 4.15
N GLY A 235 -3.70 -5.27 3.54
CA GLY A 235 -4.93 -4.48 3.55
C GLY A 235 -6.10 -5.19 2.87
N LEU A 236 -7.25 -5.24 3.52
CA LEU A 236 -8.47 -5.84 2.98
C LEU A 236 -9.43 -4.77 2.47
N HIS A 237 -9.63 -3.71 3.25
CA HIS A 237 -10.48 -2.60 2.85
C HIS A 237 -10.26 -1.39 3.75
N THR A 238 -10.63 -0.22 3.23
CA THR A 238 -10.95 0.97 4.03
C THR A 238 -12.46 1.17 4.06
N ASP A 239 -12.98 1.70 5.16
CA ASP A 239 -14.39 2.09 5.28
C ASP A 239 -14.50 3.56 5.63
N LEU A 240 -15.40 4.26 4.94
CA LEU A 240 -15.80 5.63 5.22
C LEU A 240 -17.18 5.62 5.86
N TYR A 241 -17.33 6.30 6.99
CA TYR A 241 -18.60 6.41 7.71
C TYR A 241 -19.00 7.86 7.90
N LEU A 242 -20.29 8.09 8.02
CA LEU A 242 -20.88 9.35 8.45
C LEU A 242 -21.67 9.14 9.74
N THR A 243 -21.50 10.05 10.69
CA THR A 243 -22.29 10.14 11.91
C THR A 243 -23.06 11.46 11.94
N ARG A 244 -24.39 11.38 12.08
CA ARG A 244 -25.31 12.52 12.21
C ARG A 244 -26.26 12.24 13.36
N ASN A 245 -26.37 13.16 14.32
CA ASN A 245 -27.27 13.02 15.47
C ASN A 245 -27.15 11.68 16.23
N GLY A 246 -25.92 11.16 16.36
CA GLY A 246 -25.64 9.88 17.03
C GLY A 246 -25.94 8.62 16.20
N GLN A 247 -26.48 8.75 14.98
CA GLN A 247 -26.65 7.64 14.05
C GLN A 247 -25.45 7.56 13.11
N ARG A 248 -24.90 6.35 12.94
CA ARG A 248 -23.74 6.08 12.07
C ARG A 248 -24.14 5.19 10.89
N VAL A 249 -23.73 5.58 9.70
CA VAL A 249 -23.92 4.81 8.45
C VAL A 249 -22.59 4.68 7.71
N ARG A 250 -22.35 3.54 7.05
CA ARG A 250 -21.20 3.37 6.16
C ARG A 250 -21.53 3.99 4.81
N LEU A 251 -20.75 4.98 4.40
CA LEU A 251 -20.88 5.65 3.11
C LEU A 251 -20.30 4.81 1.97
N PHE A 252 -19.13 4.21 2.21
CA PHE A 252 -18.44 3.42 1.21
C PHE A 252 -17.43 2.47 1.87
N ARG A 253 -17.18 1.35 1.21
CA ARG A 253 -16.07 0.45 1.50
C ARG A 253 -15.23 0.34 0.23
N SER A 254 -13.97 0.77 0.31
CA SER A 254 -13.01 0.52 -0.76
C SER A 254 -12.33 -0.80 -0.48
N GLU A 255 -12.65 -1.82 -1.28
CA GLU A 255 -12.14 -3.20 -1.13
C GLU A 255 -10.86 -3.40 -1.93
N ALA A 256 -9.92 -4.15 -1.36
CA ALA A 256 -8.73 -4.59 -2.05
C ALA A 256 -9.04 -5.86 -2.87
N HIS A 257 -8.75 -5.83 -4.17
CA HIS A 257 -8.78 -6.99 -5.04
C HIS A 257 -7.35 -7.41 -5.37
N TYR A 258 -6.94 -8.53 -4.81
CA TYR A 258 -5.64 -9.13 -5.09
C TYR A 258 -5.72 -9.98 -6.34
N PHE A 259 -4.88 -9.67 -7.33
CA PHE A 259 -4.65 -10.54 -8.49
C PHE A 259 -3.64 -11.64 -8.14
N GLU A 260 -2.79 -11.39 -7.15
CA GLU A 260 -1.92 -12.37 -6.52
C GLU A 260 -2.70 -13.60 -6.03
N PRO A 261 -2.38 -14.83 -6.51
CA PRO A 261 -3.00 -16.06 -6.01
C PRO A 261 -2.79 -16.31 -4.50
N ALA A 262 -1.66 -15.86 -3.93
CA ALA A 262 -1.42 -15.91 -2.49
C ALA A 262 -2.30 -14.96 -1.66
N GLY A 263 -3.09 -14.08 -2.29
CA GLY A 263 -4.03 -13.16 -1.66
C GLY A 263 -3.37 -11.92 -1.05
N ALA A 264 -3.88 -11.48 0.11
CA ALA A 264 -3.49 -10.25 0.81
C ALA A 264 -2.08 -10.28 1.42
N VAL A 265 -1.08 -10.59 0.61
CA VAL A 265 0.32 -10.65 0.99
C VAL A 265 1.24 -9.97 -0.03
N SER A 266 0.66 -9.44 -1.11
CA SER A 266 1.35 -8.96 -2.30
C SER A 266 1.01 -7.50 -2.59
N TRP A 267 1.80 -6.90 -3.46
CA TRP A 267 1.52 -5.60 -4.07
C TRP A 267 0.71 -5.69 -5.37
N ASP A 268 0.40 -6.91 -5.84
CA ASP A 268 -0.49 -7.12 -6.99
C ASP A 268 -1.96 -6.97 -6.60
N VAL A 269 -2.35 -5.72 -6.40
CA VAL A 269 -3.65 -5.33 -5.85
C VAL A 269 -4.20 -4.11 -6.56
N ALA A 270 -5.52 -4.06 -6.69
CA ALA A 270 -6.26 -2.84 -7.03
C ALA A 270 -7.32 -2.55 -5.97
N MET A 271 -7.49 -1.29 -5.63
CA MET A 271 -8.57 -0.84 -4.76
C MET A 271 -9.84 -0.59 -5.57
N THR A 272 -11.02 -0.70 -4.94
CA THR A 272 -12.27 -0.28 -5.59
C THR A 272 -12.53 1.21 -5.39
N ASN A 273 -12.88 1.91 -6.46
CA ASN A 273 -13.40 3.27 -6.44
C ASN A 273 -14.91 3.29 -6.24
N THR A 274 -15.43 4.42 -5.81
CA THR A 274 -16.87 4.70 -5.83
C THR A 274 -17.42 4.67 -7.26
N PRO A 275 -18.65 4.17 -7.49
CA PRO A 275 -19.30 4.27 -8.79
C PRO A 275 -19.65 5.72 -9.14
N PRO A 276 -19.86 6.08 -10.43
CA PRO A 276 -20.10 7.46 -10.85
C PRO A 276 -21.32 8.15 -10.20
N ASP A 277 -22.33 7.36 -9.81
CA ASP A 277 -23.56 7.85 -9.17
C ASP A 277 -23.45 7.95 -7.64
N TRP A 278 -22.31 7.57 -7.04
CA TRP A 278 -22.07 7.75 -5.62
C TRP A 278 -21.94 9.24 -5.29
N LYS A 279 -23.04 9.83 -4.81
CA LYS A 279 -23.12 11.22 -4.40
C LYS A 279 -23.74 11.28 -3.02
N VAL A 280 -22.96 11.65 -2.01
CA VAL A 280 -23.41 11.67 -0.61
C VAL A 280 -23.72 13.10 -0.20
N GLN A 281 -24.95 13.37 0.19
CA GLN A 281 -25.32 14.66 0.78
C GLN A 281 -24.75 14.78 2.19
N LEU A 282 -24.05 15.90 2.42
CA LEU A 282 -23.53 16.28 3.72
C LEU A 282 -24.26 17.51 4.25
N HIS A 283 -24.43 17.55 5.55
CA HIS A 283 -24.83 18.73 6.30
C HIS A 283 -23.71 19.19 7.20
N LYS A 284 -23.64 20.50 7.44
CA LYS A 284 -22.79 21.08 8.47
C LYS A 284 -23.01 20.37 9.81
N GLY A 285 -21.92 19.96 10.44
CA GLY A 285 -21.92 19.23 11.71
C GLY A 285 -21.96 17.71 11.58
N ASP A 286 -22.12 17.16 10.38
CA ASP A 286 -21.84 15.74 10.14
C ASP A 286 -20.39 15.41 10.53
N VAL A 287 -20.16 14.20 11.02
CA VAL A 287 -18.82 13.69 11.32
C VAL A 287 -18.49 12.54 10.38
N ILE A 288 -17.47 12.73 9.54
CA ILE A 288 -16.93 11.68 8.68
C ILE A 288 -15.79 10.98 9.42
N SER A 289 -15.70 9.65 9.33
CA SER A 289 -14.60 8.88 9.93
C SER A 289 -14.09 7.79 8.97
N VAL A 290 -12.80 7.47 9.06
CA VAL A 290 -12.15 6.40 8.26
C VAL A 290 -11.58 5.29 9.14
N THR A 291 -11.68 4.04 8.67
CA THR A 291 -11.02 2.87 9.27
C THR A 291 -10.31 2.06 8.19
N GLY A 292 -9.24 1.33 8.54
CA GLY A 292 -8.60 0.35 7.68
C GLY A 292 -8.56 -1.04 8.31
N THR A 293 -8.83 -2.09 7.53
CA THR A 293 -8.82 -3.49 7.99
C THR A 293 -7.76 -4.29 7.26
N TYR A 294 -7.00 -5.10 7.99
CA TYR A 294 -5.87 -5.91 7.50
C TYR A 294 -6.05 -7.40 7.82
N ASP A 295 -5.64 -8.28 6.90
CA ASP A 295 -5.51 -9.74 7.10
C ASP A 295 -4.23 -10.07 7.86
N VAL A 296 -4.36 -10.27 9.16
CA VAL A 296 -3.26 -10.67 10.04
C VAL A 296 -3.26 -12.17 10.33
N SER A 297 -3.89 -13.00 9.49
CA SER A 297 -3.88 -14.46 9.63
C SER A 297 -2.57 -15.07 9.15
N LYS A 298 -1.94 -14.47 8.13
CA LYS A 298 -0.71 -14.99 7.50
C LYS A 298 0.54 -14.34 8.08
N ALA A 299 0.58 -13.01 8.14
CA ALA A 299 1.75 -12.24 8.58
C ALA A 299 1.35 -11.07 9.48
N SER A 300 2.33 -10.49 10.17
CA SER A 300 2.18 -9.15 10.76
C SER A 300 2.55 -8.11 9.70
N TRP A 301 1.81 -7.02 9.63
CA TRP A 301 2.11 -5.90 8.73
C TRP A 301 2.66 -4.74 9.56
N TYR A 302 3.87 -4.32 9.22
CA TYR A 302 4.51 -3.17 9.82
C TYR A 302 4.36 -2.00 8.87
N GLU A 303 4.19 -0.81 9.43
CA GLU A 303 4.05 0.44 8.68
C GLU A 303 2.79 0.55 7.79
N SER A 304 1.73 -0.18 8.11
CA SER A 304 0.42 -0.09 7.47
C SER A 304 -0.15 1.34 7.42
N MET A 305 -0.92 1.63 6.37
CA MET A 305 -1.66 2.89 6.18
C MET A 305 -3.15 2.65 6.01
N ALA A 306 -3.98 3.67 6.23
CA ALA A 306 -5.41 3.62 5.94
C ALA A 306 -5.91 5.03 5.61
N ILE A 307 -5.84 5.36 4.33
CA ILE A 307 -6.06 6.71 3.82
C ILE A 307 -7.22 6.68 2.82
N MET A 308 -8.08 7.70 2.84
CA MET A 308 -9.12 7.92 1.84
C MET A 308 -9.13 9.41 1.43
N PRO A 309 -8.56 9.77 0.28
CA PRO A 309 -8.82 11.06 -0.34
C PRO A 309 -10.28 11.11 -0.79
N VAL A 310 -11.05 12.09 -0.30
CA VAL A 310 -12.48 12.23 -0.60
C VAL A 310 -12.71 13.51 -1.39
N ALA A 311 -13.21 13.41 -2.61
CA ALA A 311 -13.60 14.56 -3.41
C ALA A 311 -14.92 15.14 -2.87
N TYR A 312 -14.86 16.39 -2.42
CA TYR A 312 -15.96 17.12 -1.78
C TYR A 312 -16.28 18.39 -2.57
N SER A 313 -17.54 18.54 -2.98
CA SER A 313 -18.07 19.75 -3.60
C SER A 313 -18.89 20.52 -2.57
N GLU A 314 -18.33 21.63 -2.09
CA GLU A 314 -18.97 22.50 -1.11
C GLU A 314 -20.17 23.24 -1.72
N GLY A 315 -21.28 23.33 -0.97
CA GLY A 315 -22.51 23.99 -1.42
C GLY A 315 -23.35 23.19 -2.42
N ASP A 316 -22.80 22.13 -3.01
CA ASP A 316 -23.58 21.19 -3.81
C ASP A 316 -24.50 20.36 -2.93
N THR A 317 -25.81 20.52 -3.07
CA THR A 317 -26.83 19.80 -2.27
C THR A 317 -27.55 18.70 -3.07
N THR A 318 -27.00 18.33 -4.24
CA THR A 318 -27.62 17.33 -5.14
C THR A 318 -27.31 15.87 -4.77
N GLY A 319 -26.51 15.62 -3.75
CA GLY A 319 -26.25 14.28 -3.23
C GLY A 319 -27.49 13.59 -2.64
N ILE A 320 -27.36 12.30 -2.42
CA ILE A 320 -28.36 11.44 -1.78
C ILE A 320 -28.14 11.48 -0.27
N ASP A 321 -29.22 11.62 0.51
CA ASP A 321 -29.15 11.47 1.97
C ASP A 321 -28.69 10.05 2.32
N PRO A 322 -27.51 9.86 2.97
CA PRO A 322 -26.98 8.53 3.23
C PRO A 322 -27.82 7.70 4.21
N PHE A 323 -28.74 8.32 4.95
CA PHE A 323 -29.67 7.62 5.85
C PHE A 323 -30.94 7.11 5.14
N SER A 324 -31.14 7.45 3.87
CA SER A 324 -32.29 6.98 3.06
C SER A 324 -32.23 5.49 2.70
N GLY A 325 -31.04 4.88 2.78
CA GLY A 325 -30.79 3.51 2.31
C GLY A 325 -30.67 3.38 0.78
N GLN A 326 -30.59 4.49 0.04
CA GLN A 326 -30.56 4.51 -1.44
C GLN A 326 -29.15 4.73 -2.03
N LEU A 327 -28.12 4.90 -1.20
CA LEU A 327 -26.75 5.15 -1.65
C LEU A 327 -26.15 3.90 -2.31
N ASP A 328 -25.66 4.02 -3.55
CA ASP A 328 -24.94 2.92 -4.20
C ASP A 328 -23.54 2.75 -3.60
N THR A 329 -23.35 1.71 -2.80
CA THR A 329 -22.07 1.43 -2.15
C THR A 329 -21.22 0.39 -2.88
N LYS A 330 -21.62 -0.07 -4.08
CA LYS A 330 -20.90 -1.12 -4.79
C LYS A 330 -19.71 -0.53 -5.55
N GLY A 331 -18.50 -0.81 -5.07
CA GLY A 331 -17.28 -0.33 -5.71
C GLY A 331 -17.02 -0.94 -7.09
N VAL A 332 -16.26 -0.20 -7.91
CA VAL A 332 -15.72 -0.62 -9.21
C VAL A 332 -14.20 -0.69 -9.13
N LEU A 333 -13.55 -1.66 -9.78
CA LEU A 333 -12.09 -1.81 -9.68
C LEU A 333 -11.38 -0.60 -10.30
N ASN A 334 -10.32 -0.09 -9.65
CA ASN A 334 -9.57 1.04 -10.19
C ASN A 334 -8.83 0.69 -11.50
N HIS A 335 -8.15 -0.45 -11.52
CA HIS A 335 -7.44 -1.00 -12.68
C HIS A 335 -7.35 -2.53 -12.59
N GLY A 336 -6.83 -3.16 -13.66
CA GLY A 336 -6.54 -4.59 -13.72
C GLY A 336 -5.14 -4.94 -13.18
N HIS A 337 -4.75 -6.20 -13.29
CA HIS A 337 -3.39 -6.65 -13.01
C HIS A 337 -2.35 -5.84 -13.82
N LEU A 338 -1.16 -5.64 -13.22
CA LEU A 338 -0.07 -4.85 -13.78
C LEU A 338 1.19 -5.72 -13.96
N ALA A 339 1.84 -5.65 -15.12
CA ALA A 339 2.97 -6.54 -15.47
C ALA A 339 4.21 -6.33 -14.57
N GLU A 340 4.38 -5.15 -13.99
CA GLU A 340 5.41 -4.86 -12.98
C GLU A 340 5.25 -5.67 -11.68
N ASN A 341 4.12 -6.36 -11.51
CA ASN A 341 3.82 -7.24 -10.39
C ASN A 341 4.01 -8.74 -10.71
N ASP A 342 4.58 -9.09 -11.86
CA ASP A 342 4.73 -10.49 -12.27
C ASP A 342 5.73 -11.30 -11.42
N ASN A 343 6.61 -10.65 -10.65
CA ASN A 343 7.54 -11.35 -9.76
C ASN A 343 6.95 -11.56 -8.36
N HIS A 344 6.19 -12.64 -8.19
CA HIS A 344 5.54 -13.01 -6.93
C HIS A 344 6.52 -13.45 -5.83
N GLY A 345 7.65 -14.07 -6.20
CA GLY A 345 8.59 -14.67 -5.25
C GLY A 345 8.08 -15.99 -4.62
N GLY A 346 8.78 -16.47 -3.60
CA GLY A 346 8.45 -17.71 -2.88
C GLY A 346 8.89 -19.00 -3.60
N GLY A 347 9.38 -18.89 -4.83
CA GLY A 347 9.95 -19.98 -5.62
C GLY A 347 11.24 -20.57 -5.03
N GLN A 348 11.77 -21.60 -5.68
CA GLN A 348 13.01 -22.23 -5.26
C GLN A 348 14.19 -21.28 -5.47
N SER A 349 14.87 -20.89 -4.39
CA SER A 349 16.13 -20.13 -4.49
C SER A 349 17.36 -21.01 -4.23
N GLY A 350 18.54 -20.42 -4.38
CA GLY A 350 19.82 -21.01 -3.97
C GLY A 350 20.16 -20.88 -2.48
N LEU A 351 19.29 -20.27 -1.67
CA LEU A 351 19.56 -20.03 -0.25
C LEU A 351 19.50 -21.33 0.57
N PRO A 352 20.43 -21.51 1.54
CA PRO A 352 20.45 -22.69 2.40
C PRO A 352 19.30 -22.68 3.41
N ASP A 353 18.88 -23.89 3.83
CA ASP A 353 17.99 -24.04 4.99
C ASP A 353 18.75 -23.77 6.29
N ALA A 354 18.49 -22.63 6.92
CA ALA A 354 19.11 -22.23 8.19
C ALA A 354 19.00 -23.26 9.32
N ARG A 355 18.01 -24.18 9.26
CA ARG A 355 17.83 -25.25 10.26
C ARG A 355 18.98 -26.25 10.22
N THR A 356 19.52 -26.53 9.04
CA THR A 356 20.58 -27.53 8.81
C THR A 356 21.99 -26.95 9.05
N LEU A 357 22.14 -25.62 8.98
CA LEU A 357 23.42 -24.96 9.17
C LEU A 357 23.96 -25.13 10.60
N MET A 358 25.25 -25.42 10.73
CA MET A 358 25.93 -25.42 12.02
C MET A 358 26.03 -24.00 12.58
N GLY A 359 25.71 -23.82 13.86
CA GLY A 359 25.84 -22.52 14.52
C GLY A 359 27.31 -22.17 14.83
N VAL A 360 27.65 -20.89 14.83
CA VAL A 360 28.98 -20.39 15.20
C VAL A 360 28.92 -19.69 16.55
N ARG A 361 29.80 -20.11 17.46
CA ARG A 361 30.07 -19.42 18.74
C ARG A 361 31.17 -18.38 18.53
N GLY A 362 30.98 -17.16 19.02
CA GLY A 362 31.90 -16.04 18.83
C GLY A 362 31.20 -14.82 18.21
N GLY A 363 31.80 -13.63 18.29
CA GLY A 363 31.22 -12.37 17.74
C GLY A 363 30.55 -11.45 18.77
N GLY A 364 30.77 -11.66 20.08
CA GLY A 364 30.33 -10.73 21.13
C GLY A 364 28.82 -10.53 21.28
N GLY A 365 27.99 -11.33 20.60
CA GLY A 365 26.55 -11.11 20.55
C GLY A 365 26.17 -9.88 19.72
N ARG A 366 26.97 -9.55 18.70
CA ARG A 366 26.74 -8.46 17.74
C ARG A 366 26.76 -8.98 16.30
N VAL A 367 25.88 -8.45 15.46
CA VAL A 367 25.87 -8.62 14.00
C VAL A 367 25.83 -7.22 13.38
N ASP A 368 26.89 -6.84 12.69
CA ASP A 368 26.89 -5.63 11.87
C ASP A 368 26.13 -5.88 10.57
N ILE A 369 25.42 -4.86 10.10
CA ILE A 369 24.77 -4.84 8.80
C ILE A 369 25.51 -3.82 7.97
N LYS A 370 26.15 -4.25 6.89
CA LYS A 370 26.94 -3.38 6.03
C LYS A 370 26.88 -3.89 4.60
N ASP A 371 26.84 -2.98 3.64
CA ASP A 371 26.84 -3.27 2.21
C ASP A 371 25.74 -4.29 1.86
N PHE A 372 24.55 -4.11 2.45
CA PHE A 372 23.38 -4.99 2.29
C PHE A 372 23.61 -6.45 2.75
N ILE A 373 24.52 -6.68 3.69
CA ILE A 373 24.85 -8.00 4.24
C ILE A 373 24.75 -8.01 5.76
N TYR A 374 24.14 -9.05 6.33
CA TYR A 374 24.28 -9.35 7.76
C TYR A 374 25.63 -10.05 8.01
N ALA A 375 26.61 -9.38 8.62
CA ALA A 375 28.00 -9.86 8.70
C ALA A 375 28.19 -11.27 9.32
N GLN A 376 27.20 -11.79 10.04
CA GLN A 376 27.17 -13.17 10.52
C GLN A 376 25.73 -13.72 10.44
N GLY A 377 25.57 -14.88 9.81
CA GLY A 377 24.30 -15.59 9.66
C GLY A 377 23.50 -15.20 8.43
N ASP A 378 24.06 -14.40 7.50
CA ASP A 378 23.44 -14.10 6.22
C ASP A 378 23.38 -15.33 5.32
N LEU A 379 22.20 -15.64 4.79
CA LEU A 379 21.98 -16.83 3.99
C LEU A 379 22.54 -16.71 2.56
N ASN A 380 22.85 -15.50 2.11
CA ASN A 380 23.56 -15.28 0.84
C ASN A 380 25.07 -15.54 0.96
N MET A 381 25.60 -15.61 2.18
CA MET A 381 27.02 -15.87 2.42
C MET A 381 27.31 -17.37 2.56
N THR A 382 28.54 -17.75 2.20
CA THR A 382 29.03 -19.12 2.38
C THR A 382 30.01 -19.23 3.55
N GLY A 383 30.46 -20.45 3.84
CA GLY A 383 31.50 -20.70 4.84
C GLY A 383 31.09 -20.33 6.26
N ARG A 384 32.00 -19.73 7.04
CA ARG A 384 31.74 -19.37 8.44
C ARG A 384 30.79 -18.17 8.56
N ALA A 385 30.84 -17.22 7.62
CA ALA A 385 30.04 -16.00 7.68
C ALA A 385 28.54 -16.28 7.50
N GLY A 386 28.15 -17.22 6.61
CA GLY A 386 26.75 -17.59 6.45
C GLY A 386 26.16 -18.49 7.54
N ARG A 387 26.99 -18.97 8.48
CA ARG A 387 26.50 -19.81 9.59
C ARG A 387 25.77 -18.96 10.64
N PRO A 388 24.66 -19.43 11.22
CA PRO A 388 23.91 -18.66 12.21
C PRO A 388 24.76 -18.37 13.48
N PRO A 389 24.84 -17.14 13.98
CA PRO A 389 25.41 -16.88 15.30
C PRO A 389 24.58 -17.55 16.39
N VAL A 390 25.25 -18.02 17.43
CA VAL A 390 24.61 -18.70 18.58
C VAL A 390 24.51 -17.76 19.78
N VAL A 391 23.30 -17.63 20.33
CA VAL A 391 23.01 -16.90 21.57
C VAL A 391 22.38 -17.85 22.60
N ARG A 392 22.74 -17.73 23.88
CA ARG A 392 22.10 -18.53 24.95
C ARG A 392 20.72 -17.95 25.31
N GLN A 393 19.78 -18.81 25.66
CA GLN A 393 18.45 -18.40 26.11
C GLN A 393 18.52 -17.40 27.28
N GLY A 394 17.81 -16.28 27.16
CA GLY A 394 17.87 -15.16 28.09
C GLY A 394 18.88 -14.07 27.71
N ARG A 395 19.80 -14.34 26.77
CA ARG A 395 20.68 -13.33 26.17
C ARG A 395 20.07 -12.79 24.87
N ARG A 396 20.54 -11.61 24.47
CA ARG A 396 20.06 -10.89 23.28
C ARG A 396 21.20 -10.78 22.27
N LEU A 397 20.87 -10.90 21.00
CA LEU A 397 21.76 -10.60 19.87
C LEU A 397 21.53 -9.13 19.48
N THR A 398 22.61 -8.38 19.31
CA THR A 398 22.57 -6.96 18.92
C THR A 398 22.83 -6.84 17.43
N PHE A 399 21.95 -6.16 16.71
CA PHE A 399 22.17 -5.78 15.32
C PHE A 399 22.56 -4.31 15.26
N VAL A 400 23.51 -3.96 14.40
CA VAL A 400 23.92 -2.57 14.17
C VAL A 400 24.00 -2.29 12.68
N ASN A 401 23.20 -1.35 12.21
CA ASN A 401 23.30 -0.84 10.85
C ASN A 401 24.52 0.08 10.73
N GLN A 402 25.45 -0.30 9.87
CA GLN A 402 26.64 0.47 9.49
C GLN A 402 26.43 1.26 8.19
N ASP A 403 25.40 0.94 7.41
CA ASP A 403 25.00 1.69 6.22
C ASP A 403 24.14 2.93 6.58
N SER A 404 23.86 3.13 7.88
CA SER A 404 23.01 4.24 8.36
C SER A 404 23.53 5.62 7.97
N ASP A 405 24.85 5.76 7.86
CA ASP A 405 25.50 7.04 7.53
C ASP A 405 25.34 7.38 6.03
N ALA A 406 24.98 6.38 5.20
CA ALA A 406 24.59 6.54 3.81
C ALA A 406 23.07 6.65 3.61
N THR A 407 22.29 6.80 4.70
CA THR A 407 20.82 6.85 4.67
C THR A 407 20.18 5.56 4.12
N ILE A 408 20.87 4.42 4.25
CA ILE A 408 20.33 3.11 3.88
C ILE A 408 19.77 2.46 5.13
N TYR A 409 18.50 2.07 5.09
CA TYR A 409 17.79 1.54 6.24
C TYR A 409 17.66 0.03 6.18
N HIS A 410 17.94 -0.65 7.30
CA HIS A 410 17.82 -2.10 7.38
C HIS A 410 16.92 -2.51 8.53
N THR A 411 16.19 -3.60 8.33
CA THR A 411 15.32 -4.19 9.34
C THR A 411 15.75 -5.61 9.68
N ILE A 412 15.28 -6.10 10.83
CA ILE A 412 15.39 -7.47 11.30
C ILE A 412 13.97 -7.92 11.63
N THR A 413 13.29 -8.41 10.61
CA THR A 413 11.89 -8.84 10.70
C THR A 413 11.79 -10.35 10.71
N ALA A 414 11.04 -10.91 11.65
CA ALA A 414 10.89 -12.36 11.79
C ALA A 414 10.22 -12.98 10.57
N CYS A 415 10.83 -14.01 9.99
CA CYS A 415 10.31 -14.75 8.83
C CYS A 415 10.22 -16.24 9.14
N LYS A 416 9.18 -16.90 8.65
CA LYS A 416 9.01 -18.34 8.85
C LYS A 416 10.11 -19.13 8.15
N GLN A 417 10.60 -20.14 8.85
CA GLN A 417 11.63 -21.04 8.35
C GLN A 417 11.11 -21.86 7.16
N PRO A 418 11.95 -22.15 6.15
CA PRO A 418 13.39 -21.85 6.10
C PRO A 418 13.74 -20.41 5.71
N CYS A 419 12.75 -19.58 5.36
CA CYS A 419 12.94 -18.23 4.83
C CYS A 419 13.84 -18.17 3.57
N SER A 420 13.86 -19.24 2.78
CA SER A 420 14.80 -19.43 1.66
C SER A 420 14.14 -19.40 0.27
N GLY A 421 12.90 -18.90 0.14
CA GLY A 421 12.28 -18.68 -1.17
C GLY A 421 12.89 -17.50 -1.93
N GLU A 422 12.67 -17.45 -3.24
CA GLU A 422 13.02 -16.31 -4.09
C GLU A 422 12.28 -15.04 -3.64
N THR A 423 12.91 -13.89 -3.81
CA THR A 423 12.31 -12.60 -3.44
C THR A 423 11.32 -12.15 -4.51
N GLY A 424 10.18 -11.62 -4.09
CA GLY A 424 9.21 -10.98 -4.95
C GLY A 424 8.19 -10.21 -4.13
N ILE A 425 7.12 -9.76 -4.77
CA ILE A 425 6.12 -8.90 -4.14
C ILE A 425 5.28 -9.60 -3.06
N ALA A 426 5.23 -10.94 -3.05
CA ALA A 426 4.46 -11.74 -2.10
C ALA A 426 5.33 -12.52 -1.10
N TYR A 427 6.66 -12.40 -1.19
CA TYR A 427 7.59 -13.13 -0.34
C TYR A 427 8.93 -12.38 -0.20
N PRO A 428 9.50 -12.30 1.02
CA PRO A 428 9.18 -13.04 2.25
C PRO A 428 8.08 -12.39 3.07
N LEU A 429 7.55 -13.14 4.03
CA LEU A 429 6.52 -12.65 4.94
C LEU A 429 7.05 -12.47 6.37
N ALA A 430 6.45 -11.50 7.06
CA ALA A 430 6.65 -11.26 8.48
C ALA A 430 5.83 -12.26 9.33
N ASP A 431 6.06 -13.55 9.12
CA ASP A 431 5.24 -14.66 9.62
C ASP A 431 6.01 -15.62 10.54
N GLY A 432 7.20 -15.21 11.00
CA GLY A 432 8.07 -16.01 11.85
C GLY A 432 7.39 -16.60 13.08
N ARG A 433 7.96 -17.66 13.66
CA ARG A 433 7.39 -18.36 14.83
C ARG A 433 7.09 -17.42 16.02
N VAL A 434 7.87 -16.37 16.17
CA VAL A 434 7.68 -15.29 17.14
C VAL A 434 7.76 -13.98 16.36
N ASP A 435 6.77 -13.12 16.51
CA ASP A 435 6.78 -11.81 15.88
C ASP A 435 7.86 -10.93 16.53
N PHE A 436 8.77 -10.41 15.71
CA PHE A 436 9.65 -9.31 16.05
C PHE A 436 9.98 -8.51 14.79
N ASP A 437 10.17 -7.22 14.98
CA ASP A 437 10.72 -6.31 13.99
C ASP A 437 11.61 -5.28 14.70
N SER A 438 12.64 -4.82 13.99
CA SER A 438 13.58 -3.85 14.54
C SER A 438 13.18 -2.40 14.32
N GLY A 439 12.16 -2.13 13.51
CA GLY A 439 12.01 -0.88 12.77
C GLY A 439 13.18 -0.68 11.78
N GLU A 440 13.03 0.29 10.90
CA GLU A 440 14.06 0.70 9.95
C GLU A 440 15.26 1.33 10.67
N LEU A 441 16.33 0.56 10.89
CA LEU A 441 17.50 1.04 11.60
C LEU A 441 18.21 2.08 10.75
N GLY A 442 18.27 3.32 11.23
CA GLY A 442 18.79 4.46 10.50
C GLY A 442 18.41 5.77 11.19
N PHE A 443 18.73 6.88 10.52
CA PHE A 443 18.39 8.22 10.95
C PHE A 443 17.74 8.99 9.79
N GLY A 444 16.79 9.86 10.12
CA GLY A 444 16.15 10.73 9.17
C GLY A 444 15.42 11.88 9.88
N PRO A 445 14.80 12.81 9.12
CA PRO A 445 14.09 13.95 9.71
C PRO A 445 12.93 13.49 10.62
N ALA A 446 12.87 14.00 11.86
CA ALA A 446 11.99 13.49 12.92
C ALA A 446 10.48 13.40 12.60
N VAL A 447 10.00 14.15 11.60
CA VAL A 447 8.58 14.20 11.20
C VAL A 447 8.35 13.76 9.74
N MET A 448 9.41 13.42 9.01
CA MET A 448 9.38 13.01 7.60
C MET A 448 10.40 11.89 7.35
N THR A 449 10.22 10.75 8.02
CA THR A 449 11.10 9.59 7.80
C THR A 449 10.45 8.29 8.22
N ALA A 450 10.77 7.22 7.50
CA ALA A 450 10.54 5.84 7.91
C ALA A 450 11.58 5.37 8.96
N ALA A 451 12.70 6.08 9.10
CA ALA A 451 13.76 5.70 10.03
C ALA A 451 13.28 5.61 11.48
N ALA A 452 13.65 4.52 12.13
CA ALA A 452 13.38 4.29 13.54
C ALA A 452 14.24 5.18 14.48
N ASN A 453 15.02 6.10 13.91
CA ASN A 453 15.92 7.07 14.54
C ASN A 453 16.86 6.43 15.59
N ARG A 454 17.40 5.27 15.21
CA ARG A 454 18.42 4.52 15.92
C ARG A 454 19.09 3.59 14.91
N LYS A 455 20.40 3.37 15.07
CA LYS A 455 21.13 2.41 14.22
C LYS A 455 21.32 1.01 14.82
N SER A 456 20.79 0.74 16.01
CA SER A 456 20.95 -0.56 16.66
C SER A 456 19.66 -1.09 17.29
N TRP A 457 19.55 -2.41 17.34
CA TRP A 457 18.43 -3.13 17.95
C TRP A 457 18.89 -4.43 18.57
N LYS A 458 18.11 -4.96 19.52
CA LYS A 458 18.43 -6.22 20.21
C LYS A 458 17.26 -7.17 20.15
N THR A 459 17.51 -8.44 19.84
CA THR A 459 16.48 -9.50 19.80
C THR A 459 15.72 -9.62 21.14
N PRO A 460 14.47 -10.12 21.14
CA PRO A 460 13.76 -10.41 22.38
C PRO A 460 14.56 -11.32 23.31
N SER A 461 14.53 -11.07 24.62
CA SER A 461 15.28 -11.87 25.62
C SER A 461 14.60 -13.20 25.97
N ASN A 462 13.32 -13.34 25.65
CA ASN A 462 12.46 -14.48 26.02
C ASN A 462 12.35 -15.54 24.90
N LEU A 463 13.22 -15.49 23.88
CA LEU A 463 13.22 -16.49 22.82
C LEU A 463 13.56 -17.89 23.38
N LYS A 464 12.78 -18.89 22.96
CA LYS A 464 13.01 -20.30 23.31
C LYS A 464 14.18 -20.86 22.46
N PRO A 465 14.83 -21.96 22.89
CA PRO A 465 15.82 -22.62 22.05
C PRO A 465 15.26 -23.00 20.68
N GLY A 466 16.07 -22.80 19.64
CA GLY A 466 15.69 -23.02 18.25
C GLY A 466 16.46 -22.13 17.28
N THR A 467 16.30 -22.41 15.99
CA THR A 467 16.75 -21.51 14.93
C THR A 467 15.67 -20.44 14.72
N TYR A 468 16.09 -19.23 14.38
CA TYR A 468 15.23 -18.10 13.99
C TYR A 468 15.74 -17.53 12.68
N THR A 469 14.84 -17.26 11.75
CA THR A 469 15.12 -16.65 10.45
C THR A 469 14.49 -15.27 10.39
N TYR A 470 15.13 -14.37 9.66
CA TYR A 470 14.69 -12.98 9.51
C TYR A 470 15.10 -12.41 8.15
N PHE A 471 14.52 -11.27 7.80
CA PHE A 471 14.82 -10.53 6.58
C PHE A 471 14.78 -9.03 6.80
N CYS A 472 15.25 -8.28 5.78
CA CYS A 472 15.04 -6.85 5.69
C CYS A 472 13.78 -6.56 4.84
N ARG A 473 12.76 -5.91 5.40
CA ARG A 473 11.55 -5.46 4.70
C ARG A 473 11.82 -4.46 3.56
N VAL A 474 12.83 -3.61 3.74
CA VAL A 474 13.24 -2.60 2.76
C VAL A 474 14.05 -3.25 1.62
N HIS A 475 14.83 -4.28 1.93
CA HIS A 475 15.69 -4.99 0.99
C HIS A 475 15.41 -6.50 1.06
N PRO A 476 14.29 -6.98 0.49
CA PRO A 476 13.82 -8.31 0.76
C PRO A 476 14.64 -9.42 0.12
N PHE A 477 15.82 -9.19 -0.44
CA PHE A 477 16.79 -10.26 -0.73
C PHE A 477 17.70 -10.56 0.46
N MET A 478 17.82 -9.64 1.42
CA MET A 478 18.61 -9.82 2.63
C MET A 478 17.93 -10.85 3.53
N ARG A 479 18.62 -11.95 3.80
CA ARG A 479 18.12 -13.07 4.61
C ARG A 479 19.14 -13.43 5.65
N GLY A 480 18.70 -13.59 6.88
CA GLY A 480 19.58 -13.99 7.95
C GLY A 480 18.95 -15.00 8.89
N SER A 481 19.80 -15.57 9.73
CA SER A 481 19.36 -16.49 10.77
C SER A 481 20.25 -16.42 12.00
N PHE A 482 19.72 -16.79 13.15
CA PHE A 482 20.48 -17.01 14.38
C PHE A 482 19.94 -18.22 15.15
N LYS A 483 20.73 -18.79 16.06
CA LYS A 483 20.32 -19.91 16.91
C LYS A 483 20.29 -19.51 18.38
N VAL A 484 19.18 -19.80 19.04
CA VAL A 484 19.06 -19.75 20.49
C VAL A 484 19.32 -21.16 21.04
N VAL A 485 20.27 -21.30 21.96
CA VAL A 485 20.55 -22.56 22.64
C VAL A 485 20.12 -22.50 24.10
N ALA A 486 19.90 -23.67 24.72
CA ALA A 486 19.65 -23.76 26.15
C ALA A 486 20.80 -23.13 26.95
N ARG A 487 20.49 -22.75 28.20
CA ARG A 487 21.42 -22.05 29.09
C ARG A 487 22.69 -22.83 29.39
#